data_AF-A0A6G1CMH8-F1
#
_entry.id   AF-A0A6G1CMH8-F1
#
_cell.length_a   1.000
_cell.length_b   1.000
_cell.length_c   1.000
_cell.angle_alpha   90.00
_cell.angle_beta   90.00
_cell.angle_gamma   90.00
#
_symmetry.space_group_name_H-M   'P 1'
#
loop_
_entity.id
_entity.type
_entity.pdbx_description
1 polymer ?
#
loop_
_entity_poly.entity_id
_entity_poly.type
_entity_poly.pdbx_seq_one_letter_code
_entity_poly.pdbx_strand_id
1 'polypeptide(L)' 'MRVVSLGSGRFCVFKEFKVFRTDIGAPWFAVLSGLDIVALPGAGGGAEEEVELLMVKHKTKIYTFGKESIEDVI' A
#
# COMPACT_ATOMS: atom_id res chain seq x y z
N MET A 1 -9.79 -1.67 2.28
CA MET A 1 -8.33 -1.42 2.27
C MET A 1 -7.68 -2.55 3.04
N ARG A 2 -6.63 -3.15 2.49
CA ARG A 2 -5.88 -4.26 3.10
C ARG A 2 -4.40 -3.87 3.20
N VAL A 3 -3.74 -4.34 4.25
CA VAL A 3 -2.30 -4.17 4.45
C VAL A 3 -1.68 -5.56 4.50
N VAL A 4 -0.65 -5.80 3.70
CA VAL A 4 0.04 -7.08 3.62
C VAL A 4 1.51 -6.86 3.97
N SER A 5 2.03 -7.61 4.94
CA SER A 5 3.47 -7.63 5.23
C SER A 5 4.20 -8.38 4.12
N LEU A 6 5.24 -7.77 3.57
CA LEU A 6 6.14 -8.37 2.59
C LEU A 6 7.46 -8.85 3.24
N GLY A 7 7.57 -8.77 4.56
CA GLY A 7 8.78 -9.05 5.32
C GLY A 7 9.79 -7.89 5.33
N SER A 8 10.74 -7.95 6.27
CA SER A 8 11.85 -6.98 6.40
C SER A 8 11.41 -5.51 6.53
N GLY A 9 10.31 -5.25 7.24
CA GLY A 9 9.78 -3.89 7.41
C GLY A 9 9.05 -3.32 6.19
N ARG A 10 8.83 -4.14 5.15
CA ARG A 10 8.13 -3.73 3.92
C ARG A 10 6.68 -4.16 3.95
N PHE A 11 5.80 -3.30 3.46
CA PHE A 11 4.36 -3.48 3.44
C PHE A 11 3.78 -3.12 2.07
N CYS A 12 2.72 -3.81 1.68
CA CYS A 12 1.88 -3.41 0.56
C CYS A 12 0.51 -2.98 1.10
N VAL A 13 0.10 -1.75 0.78
CA VAL A 13 -1.25 -1.26 1.02
C VAL A 13 -2.05 -1.37 -0.26
N PHE A 14 -3.19 -2.04 -0.16
CA PHE A 14 -4.09 -2.32 -1.25
C PHE A 14 -5.45 -1.69 -1.00
N LYS A 15 -5.96 -0.93 -1.97
CA LYS A 15 -7.33 -0.40 -1.94
C LYS A 15 -7.99 -0.54 -3.29
N GLU A 16 -9.11 -1.25 -3.30
CA GLU A 16 -10.00 -1.36 -4.46
C GLU A 16 -10.97 -0.18 -4.50
N PHE A 17 -11.26 0.24 -5.72
CA PHE A 17 -12.22 1.26 -6.05
C PHE A 17 -13.13 0.73 -7.15
N LYS A 18 -14.44 0.85 -6.93
CA LYS A 18 -15.46 0.52 -7.91
C LYS A 18 -16.00 1.82 -8.49
N VAL A 19 -15.73 2.07 -9.76
CA VAL A 19 -16.28 3.23 -10.45
C VAL A 19 -17.56 2.80 -11.14
N PHE A 20 -18.69 3.34 -10.69
CA PHE A 20 -19.96 3.17 -11.39
C PHE A 20 -20.08 4.28 -12.43
N ARG A 21 -19.56 4.02 -13.63
CA ARG A 21 -19.76 4.85 -14.81
C ARG A 21 -20.58 4.05 -15.83
N THR A 22 -21.82 4.48 -16.04
CA THR A 22 -22.81 3.83 -16.91
C THR A 22 -22.40 3.84 -18.39
N ASP A 23 -21.48 4.72 -18.77
CA ASP A 23 -20.94 4.94 -20.11
C ASP A 23 -19.75 4.06 -20.47
N ILE A 24 -18.99 3.55 -19.49
CA ILE A 24 -17.72 2.83 -19.72
C ILE A 24 -17.80 1.35 -19.31
N GLY A 25 -18.89 0.93 -18.66
CA GLY A 25 -19.00 -0.40 -18.05
C GLY A 25 -18.12 -0.47 -16.80
N ALA A 26 -18.75 -0.47 -15.62
CA ALA A 26 -18.12 -0.22 -14.32
C ALA A 26 -16.65 -0.68 -14.18
N PRO A 27 -15.65 0.20 -14.40
CA PRO A 27 -14.27 -0.21 -14.30
C PRO A 27 -13.91 -0.33 -12.81
N TRP A 28 -13.40 -1.50 -12.43
CA TRP A 28 -12.82 -1.72 -11.12
C TRP A 28 -11.34 -1.41 -11.25
N PHE A 29 -10.80 -0.71 -10.26
CA PHE A 29 -9.36 -0.55 -10.20
C PHE A 29 -8.86 -0.69 -8.78
N ALA A 30 -7.65 -1.22 -8.64
CA ALA A 30 -6.95 -1.29 -7.37
C ALA A 30 -5.74 -0.37 -7.39
N VAL A 31 -5.50 0.28 -6.27
CA VAL A 31 -4.27 1.02 -6.00
C VAL A 31 -3.44 0.18 -5.04
N LEU A 32 -2.25 -0.21 -5.49
CA LEU A 32 -1.24 -0.88 -4.68
C LEU A 32 -0.13 0.12 -4.37
N SER A 33 0.17 0.34 -3.09
CA SER A 33 1.27 1.19 -2.64
C SER A 33 2.23 0.39 -1.76
N GLY A 34 3.49 0.30 -2.17
CA GLY A 34 4.57 -0.22 -1.34
C GLY A 34 5.00 0.82 -0.30
N LEU A 35 5.16 0.38 0.94
CA LEU A 35 5.63 1.17 2.07
C LEU A 35 6.80 0.45 2.72
N ASP A 36 7.81 1.20 3.14
CA ASP A 36 8.95 0.69 3.90
C ASP A 36 8.97 1.40 5.26
N ILE A 37 9.14 0.62 6.34
CA ILE A 37 9.41 1.17 7.66
C ILE A 37 10.91 1.39 7.77
N VAL A 38 11.30 2.64 8.00
CA VAL A 38 12.69 3.02 8.27
C VAL A 38 12.80 3.50 9.70
N ALA A 39 13.87 3.07 10.37
CA ALA A 39 14.25 3.60 11.67
C ALA A 39 15.11 4.85 11.45
N LEU A 40 14.70 5.96 12.05
CA LEU A 40 15.50 7.17 12.10
C LEU A 40 16.19 7.24 13.47
N PRO A 41 17.48 7.61 13.53
CA PRO A 41 18.13 7.90 14.79
C PRO A 41 17.40 9.09 15.44
N GLY A 42 17.01 8.92 16.71
CA GLY A 42 16.36 9.97 17.47
C GLY A 42 17.25 11.20 17.61
N ALA A 43 16.67 12.39 17.62
CA ALA A 43 17.40 13.66 17.73
C ALA A 43 18.00 13.92 19.14
N GLY A 44 17.92 12.96 20.08
CA GLY A 44 18.22 13.16 21.49
C GLY A 44 19.59 12.62 21.92
N GLY A 45 20.52 13.52 22.24
CA GLY A 45 21.82 13.18 22.85
C GLY A 45 21.74 12.81 24.34
N GLY A 46 20.96 11.79 24.69
CA GLY A 46 20.77 11.30 26.06
C GLY A 46 20.56 9.79 26.10
N ALA A 47 20.81 9.18 27.27
CA ALA A 47 21.11 7.75 27.49
C ALA A 47 20.06 6.70 27.04
N GLU A 48 18.94 7.11 26.45
CA GLU A 48 17.97 6.23 25.79
C GLU A 48 17.60 6.87 24.45
N GLU A 49 18.28 6.47 23.37
CA GLU A 49 17.93 6.90 22.01
C GLU A 49 16.56 6.31 21.65
N GLU A 50 15.51 7.14 21.73
CA GLU A 50 14.21 6.80 21.15
C GLU A 50 14.37 6.65 19.63
N VAL A 51 14.16 5.44 19.12
CA VAL A 51 14.14 5.17 17.69
C VAL A 51 12.78 5.57 17.13
N GLU A 52 12.77 6.58 16.25
CA GLU A 52 11.55 6.98 15.56
C GLU A 52 11.33 6.09 14.32
N LEU A 53 10.15 5.48 14.21
CA LEU A 53 9.78 4.66 13.05
C LEU A 53 8.97 5.50 12.06
N LEU A 54 9.50 5.66 10.84
CA LEU A 54 8.83 6.36 9.75
C LEU A 54 8.34 5.37 8.69
N MET A 55 7.11 5.55 8.22
CA MET A 55 6.63 4.87 7.02
C MET A 55 6.94 5.71 5.78
N VAL A 56 7.80 5.19 4.90
CA VAL A 56 8.17 5.83 3.64
C VAL A 56 7.42 5.16 2.50
N LYS A 57 6.76 5.97 1.67
CA LYS A 57 6.13 5.48 0.45
C LYS A 57 7.18 5.18 -0.60
N HIS A 58 7.23 3.95 -1.09
CA HIS A 58 8.17 3.52 -2.14
C HIS A 58 7.57 3.71 -3.55
N LYS A 59 6.61 2.86 -3.96
CA LYS A 59 5.99 2.92 -5.30
C LYS A 59 4.50 2.68 -5.23
N THR A 60 3.74 3.42 -6.03
CA THR A 60 2.32 3.15 -6.27
C THR A 60 2.10 2.65 -7.69
N LYS A 61 1.23 1.66 -7.84
CA LYS A 61 0.72 1.18 -9.14
C LYS A 61 -0.81 1.10 -9.09
N ILE A 62 -1.43 1.42 -10.23
CA ILE A 62 -2.86 1.25 -10.45
C ILE A 62 -3.05 0.05 -11.36
N TYR A 63 -3.95 -0.85 -10.98
CA TYR A 63 -4.36 -1.99 -11.79
C TYR A 63 -5.83 -1.83 -12.12
N THR A 64 -6.15 -1.85 -13.40
CA THR A 64 -7.53 -1.82 -13.90
C THR A 64 -7.97 -3.24 -14.20
N PHE A 65 -9.16 -3.61 -13.76
CA PHE A 65 -9.77 -4.90 -14.04
C PHE A 65 -10.96 -4.70 -14.98
N GLY A 66 -11.13 -5.65 -15.90
CA GLY A 66 -12.38 -5.81 -16.61
C GLY A 66 -13.46 -6.38 -15.69
N LYS A 67 -14.60 -6.80 -16.26
CA LYS A 67 -15.69 -7.45 -15.51
C LYS A 67 -15.28 -8.78 -14.85
N GLU A 68 -14.13 -9.33 -15.20
CA GLU A 68 -13.60 -10.58 -14.67
C GLU A 68 -12.83 -10.28 -13.37
N SER A 69 -13.37 -10.76 -12.26
CA SER A 69 -12.89 -10.55 -10.90
C SER A 69 -11.55 -11.27 -10.66
N ILE A 70 -10.65 -10.63 -9.91
CA ILE A 70 -9.40 -11.23 -9.39
C ILE A 70 -9.64 -12.49 -8.53
N GLU A 71 -10.88 -12.73 -8.12
CA GLU A 71 -11.29 -13.93 -7.38
C GLU A 71 -11.01 -15.24 -8.15
N ASP A 72 -10.78 -15.19 -9.47
CA ASP A 72 -10.43 -16.36 -10.28
C ASP A 72 -8.91 -16.63 -10.40
N VAL A 73 -8.05 -15.83 -9.75
CA VAL A 73 -6.58 -15.90 -9.94
C VAL A 73 -5.82 -16.26 -8.63
N ILE A 74 -6.52 -16.63 -7.56
CA ILE A 74 -5.89 -17.06 -6.29
C ILE A 74 -6.34 -18.46 -5.91
#